data_AF-A0A2V9H6J3-F1
#
_entry.id   AF-A0A2V9H6J3-F1
#
_cell.length_a   1.000
_cell.length_b   1.000
_cell.length_c   1.000
_cell.angle_alpha   90.00
_cell.angle_beta   90.00
_cell.angle_gamma   90.00
#
_symmetry.space_group_name_H-M   'P 1'
#
loop_
_entity.id
_entity.type
_entity.pdbx_description
1 polymer ?
#
loop_
_entity_poly.entity_id
_entity_poly.type
_entity_poly.pdbx_seq_one_letter_code
_entity_poly.pdbx_strand_id
1 'polypeptide(L)'
;MTMARIAGADPNQQGLFHSLFTRIIYALTKRKVGRVVMPVKLAAHHAKLLWGYGQMEQSLLSSHLVDAALKDLAQLRVATLVGCPF
;
A
#
# COMPACT_ATOMS: atom_id res chain seq x y z
N MET A 1 4.75 -6.57 -16.14
CA MET A 1 5.98 -7.13 -15.57
C MET A 1 6.02 -6.79 -14.09
N THR A 2 6.02 -7.80 -13.22
CA THR A 2 6.08 -7.62 -11.76
C THR A 2 7.53 -7.25 -11.39
N MET A 3 7.77 -6.02 -10.92
CA MET A 3 9.11 -5.59 -10.49
C MET A 3 9.53 -6.17 -9.12
N ALA A 4 8.60 -6.79 -8.38
CA ALA A 4 8.89 -7.36 -7.08
C ALA A 4 9.56 -8.75 -7.21
N ARG A 5 10.64 -8.97 -6.47
CA ARG A 5 11.33 -10.28 -6.37
C ARG A 5 10.54 -11.33 -5.58
N ILE A 6 9.47 -10.91 -4.89
CA ILE A 6 8.61 -11.75 -4.07
C ILE A 6 7.19 -11.69 -4.65
N ALA A 7 6.52 -12.83 -4.73
CA ALA A 7 5.13 -12.89 -5.13
C ALA A 7 4.24 -12.13 -4.13
N GLY A 8 3.13 -11.58 -4.61
CA GLY A 8 2.12 -10.99 -3.72
C GLY A 8 1.46 -12.04 -2.85
N ALA A 9 1.01 -11.64 -1.67
CA ALA A 9 0.30 -12.54 -0.77
C ALA A 9 -1.01 -13.02 -1.40
N ASP A 10 -1.20 -14.35 -1.40
CA ASP A 10 -2.45 -15.00 -1.78
C ASP A 10 -3.37 -15.11 -0.56
N PRO A 11 -4.55 -14.48 -0.57
CA PRO A 11 -5.50 -14.59 0.53
C PRO A 11 -5.92 -16.03 0.85
N ASN A 12 -5.84 -16.96 -0.11
CA ASN A 12 -6.27 -18.34 0.09
C ASN A 12 -5.26 -19.17 0.90
N GLN A 13 -4.01 -18.69 1.03
CA GLN A 13 -2.95 -19.35 1.81
C GLN A 13 -2.86 -18.82 3.25
N GLN A 14 -3.78 -17.93 3.66
CA GLN A 14 -3.80 -17.30 4.97
C GLN A 14 -4.90 -17.91 5.86
N GLY A 15 -4.71 -17.84 7.18
CA GLY A 15 -5.78 -18.19 8.14
C GLY A 15 -7.05 -17.37 7.91
N LEU A 16 -8.22 -17.92 8.27
CA LEU A 16 -9.54 -17.38 7.91
C LEU A 16 -9.71 -15.87 8.17
N PHE A 17 -9.34 -15.41 9.37
CA PHE A 17 -9.42 -14.00 9.76
C PHE A 17 -8.47 -13.10 8.98
N HIS A 18 -7.24 -13.56 8.75
CA HIS A 18 -6.25 -12.82 7.96
C HIS A 18 -6.63 -12.75 6.48
N SER A 19 -7.18 -13.84 5.94
CA SER A 19 -7.71 -13.91 4.58
C SER A 19 -8.82 -12.88 4.36
N LEU A 20 -9.78 -12.80 5.29
CA LEU A 20 -10.88 -11.84 5.20
C LEU A 20 -10.35 -10.39 5.26
N PHE A 21 -9.44 -10.10 6.18
CA PHE A 21 -8.80 -8.79 6.29
C PHE A 21 -8.07 -8.38 5.00
N THR A 22 -7.23 -9.27 4.46
CA THR A 22 -6.51 -9.04 3.20
C THR A 22 -7.47 -8.78 2.02
N ARG A 23 -8.57 -9.55 1.92
CA ARG A 23 -9.60 -9.36 0.89
C ARG A 23 -10.28 -7.99 0.99
N ILE A 24 -10.59 -7.53 2.20
CA ILE A 24 -11.16 -6.20 2.43
C ILE A 24 -10.18 -5.11 1.96
N ILE A 25 -8.91 -5.19 2.38
CA ILE A 25 -7.88 -4.22 1.97
C ILE A 25 -7.68 -4.21 0.46
N TYR A 26 -7.68 -5.38 -0.19
CA TYR A 26 -7.57 -5.47 -1.65
C TYR A 26 -8.78 -4.83 -2.35
N ALA A 27 -10.00 -5.05 -1.84
CA ALA A 27 -11.21 -4.43 -2.37
C ALA A 27 -11.17 -2.90 -2.24
N LEU A 28 -10.77 -2.38 -1.07
CA LEU A 28 -10.61 -0.94 -0.83
C LEU A 28 -9.54 -0.32 -1.76
N THR A 29 -8.40 -0.99 -1.89
CA THR A 29 -7.31 -0.56 -2.77
C THR A 29 -7.76 -0.52 -4.23
N LYS A 30 -8.46 -1.56 -4.69
CA LYS A 30 -9.02 -1.63 -6.04
C LYS A 30 -10.07 -0.55 -6.27
N ARG A 31 -10.89 -0.23 -5.28
CA ARG A 31 -11.88 0.85 -5.38
C ARG A 31 -11.23 2.24 -5.50
N LYS A 32 -10.10 2.47 -4.82
CA LYS A 32 -9.40 3.77 -4.82
C LYS A 32 -8.52 3.98 -6.05
N VAL A 33 -7.80 2.95 -6.49
CA VAL A 33 -6.73 3.05 -7.52
C VAL A 33 -7.07 2.26 -8.79
N GLY A 34 -8.22 1.60 -8.85
CA GLY A 34 -8.64 0.73 -9.97
C GLY A 34 -7.96 -0.64 -10.01
N ARG A 35 -6.87 -0.83 -9.26
CA ARG A 35 -6.11 -2.09 -9.16
C ARG A 35 -5.51 -2.27 -7.77
N VAL A 36 -5.23 -3.52 -7.40
CA VAL A 36 -4.45 -3.83 -6.19
C VAL A 36 -2.97 -3.58 -6.50
N VAL A 37 -2.41 -2.53 -5.92
CA VAL A 37 -0.99 -2.17 -6.11
C VAL A 37 -0.06 -3.20 -5.47
N MET A 38 1.11 -3.39 -6.07
CA MET A 38 2.07 -4.40 -5.63
C MET A 38 2.54 -4.22 -4.18
N PRO A 39 2.81 -3.00 -3.67
CA PRO A 39 3.22 -2.81 -2.27
C PRO A 39 2.19 -3.35 -1.26
N VAL A 40 0.89 -3.15 -1.53
CA VAL A 40 -0.19 -3.67 -0.68
C VAL A 40 -0.19 -5.20 -0.68
N LYS A 41 0.05 -5.84 -1.83
CA LYS A 41 0.15 -7.31 -1.91
C LYS A 41 1.38 -7.85 -1.18
N LEU A 42 2.48 -7.11 -1.14
CA LEU A 42 3.68 -7.51 -0.39
C LEU A 42 3.46 -7.36 1.12
N ALA A 43 2.92 -6.23 1.57
CA ALA A 43 2.62 -6.00 2.98
C ALA A 43 1.58 -7.00 3.52
N ALA A 44 0.67 -7.47 2.66
CA ALA A 44 -0.36 -8.46 2.99
C ALA A 44 0.18 -9.85 3.40
N HIS A 45 1.48 -10.13 3.27
CA HIS A 45 2.08 -11.34 3.84
C HIS A 45 2.00 -11.35 5.37
N HIS A 46 2.00 -10.17 6.00
CA HIS A 46 1.90 -10.03 7.46
C HIS A 46 0.84 -8.99 7.82
N ALA A 47 -0.32 -9.44 8.30
CA ALA A 47 -1.45 -8.56 8.59
C ALA A 47 -1.11 -7.42 9.59
N LYS A 48 -0.26 -7.69 10.59
CA LYS A 48 0.19 -6.65 11.53
C LYS A 48 1.04 -5.57 10.84
N LEU A 49 1.89 -5.97 9.89
CA LEU A 49 2.68 -5.05 9.08
C LEU A 49 1.78 -4.23 8.16
N LEU A 50 0.85 -4.90 7.46
CA LEU A 50 -0.12 -4.24 6.59
C LEU A 50 -0.98 -3.22 7.36
N TRP A 51 -1.43 -3.57 8.57
CA TRP A 51 -2.17 -2.67 9.44
C TRP A 51 -1.34 -1.45 9.84
N GLY A 52 -0.13 -1.65 10.37
CA GLY A 52 0.75 -0.55 10.78
C GLY A 52 1.10 0.38 9.61
N TYR A 53 1.44 -0.20 8.46
CA TYR A 53 1.73 0.56 7.24
C TYR A 53 0.50 1.35 6.76
N GLY A 54 -0.68 0.74 6.75
CA GLY A 54 -1.92 1.43 6.41
C GLY A 54 -2.25 2.59 7.35
N GLN A 55 -2.05 2.43 8.66
CA GLN A 55 -2.26 3.50 9.64
C GLN A 55 -1.29 4.67 9.42
N MET A 56 -0.02 4.38 9.14
CA MET A 56 0.98 5.40 8.83
C MET A 56 0.58 6.21 7.58
N GLU A 57 0.25 5.54 6.48
CA GLU A 57 -0.20 6.20 5.24
C GLU A 57 -1.47 7.02 5.47
N GLN A 58 -2.43 6.51 6.25
CA GLN A 58 -3.66 7.22 6.57
C GLN A 58 -3.39 8.49 7.39
N SER A 59 -2.49 8.44 8.37
CA SER A 59 -2.09 9.63 9.15
C SER A 59 -1.41 10.69 8.28
N LEU A 60 -0.58 10.28 7.31
CA LEU A 60 0.02 11.20 6.35
C LEU A 60 -1.03 11.84 5.44
N LEU A 61 -2.00 11.06 4.96
CA LEU A 61 -3.10 11.54 4.14
C LEU A 61 -4.01 12.52 4.90
N SER A 62 -4.32 12.24 6.17
CA SER A 62 -5.21 13.08 6.99
C SER A 62 -4.56 14.35 7.54
N SER A 63 -3.24 14.50 7.48
CA SER A 63 -2.58 15.73 7.91
C SER A 63 -2.96 16.90 6.99
N HIS A 64 -3.26 18.07 7.53
CA HIS A 64 -3.57 19.27 6.74
C HIS A 64 -2.55 20.40 6.93
N LEU A 65 -1.36 20.08 7.48
CA LEU A 65 -0.30 21.06 7.71
C LEU A 65 0.31 21.61 6.40
N VAL A 66 0.15 20.89 5.29
CA VAL A 66 0.59 21.28 3.95
C VAL A 66 -0.44 20.84 2.92
N ASP A 67 -0.50 21.56 1.79
CA ASP A 67 -1.41 21.26 0.69
C ASP A 67 -1.13 19.88 0.09
N ALA A 68 -2.20 19.21 -0.37
CA ALA A 68 -2.11 17.88 -0.98
C ALA A 68 -1.15 17.87 -2.18
N ALA A 69 -1.21 18.88 -3.05
CA ALA A 69 -0.33 19.00 -4.20
C ALA A 69 1.16 19.10 -3.81
N LEU A 70 1.47 19.77 -2.69
CA LEU A 70 2.84 19.85 -2.18
C LEU A 70 3.33 18.52 -1.64
N LYS A 71 2.45 17.72 -1.01
CA LYS A 71 2.80 16.36 -0.58
C LYS A 71 3.14 15.48 -1.77
N ASP A 72 2.33 15.53 -2.81
CA ASP A 72 2.54 14.73 -4.03
C ASP A 72 3.86 15.14 -4.72
N LEU A 73 4.13 16.44 -4.83
CA LEU A 73 5.40 16.95 -5.39
C LEU A 73 6.61 16.51 -4.56
N ALA A 74 6.51 16.54 -3.23
CA ALA A 74 7.57 16.07 -2.34
C ALA A 74 7.82 14.57 -2.51
N GLN A 75 6.76 13.75 -2.59
CA GLN A 75 6.87 12.31 -2.82
C GLN A 75 7.55 12.00 -4.18
N LEU A 76 7.13 12.70 -5.25
CA LEU A 76 7.72 12.55 -6.57
C LEU A 76 9.21 12.97 -6.59
N ARG A 77 9.54 14.07 -5.93
CA ARG A 77 10.94 14.52 -5.82
C ARG A 77 11.80 13.50 -5.08
N VAL A 78 11.33 13.01 -3.94
CA VAL A 78 12.06 12.00 -3.16
C VAL A 78 12.26 10.73 -3.97
N ALA A 79 11.22 10.21 -4.63
CA ALA A 79 11.35 9.02 -5.47
C ALA A 79 12.35 9.20 -6.61
N THR A 80 12.38 10.38 -7.24
CA THR A 80 13.37 10.70 -8.28
C THR A 80 14.78 10.69 -7.69
N LEU A 81 14.98 11.25 -6.49
CA LEU A 81 16.29 11.30 -5.84
C LEU A 81 16.80 9.93 -5.41
N VAL A 82 15.93 9.06 -4.91
CA VAL A 82 16.30 7.70 -4.49
C VAL A 82 16.27 6.67 -5.63
N GLY A 83 15.88 7.08 -6.83
CA GLY A 83 15.75 6.19 -7.99
C GLY A 83 14.63 5.16 -7.86
N CYS A 84 13.55 5.48 -7.14
CA CYS A 84 12.39 4.60 -7.00
C CYS A 84 11.48 4.74 -8.22
N PRO A 85 11.29 3.67 -9.04
CA PRO A 85 10.29 3.67 -10.09
C PRO A 85 8.91 3.53 -9.45
N PHE A 86 8.15 4.62 -9.41
CA PHE A 86 6.77 4.65 -8.92
C PHE A 86 5.81 3.82 -9.79
#